data_AF-A0A7R8HDU9-F1
#
_entry.id   AF-A0A7R8HDU9-F1
#
_cell.length_a   1.000
_cell.length_b   1.000
_cell.length_c   1.000
_cell.angle_alpha   90.00
_cell.angle_beta   90.00
_cell.angle_gamma   90.00
#
_symmetry.space_group_name_H-M   'P 1'
#
loop_
_entity.id
_entity.type
_entity.pdbx_description
1 polymer ?
#
loop_
_entity_poly.entity_id
_entity_poly.type
_entity_poly.pdbx_seq_one_letter_code
_entity_poly.pdbx_strand_id
1 'polypeptide(L)'
;MEFFGRLLLSHRPKPLTTKALTEKSWFSFAAQTWQNACTCITSFNYEFDLSVGGSGANNSAGGGSGGDSYELVDFNSMAHFDEPEDYFDVEIHVDKSLGSLYKDCVKIAKNYTTSKMNSKGKSTPKIFKTNHGLRAAWFDAWYPKPDDEFSIFVEDDLELSPYWYIWLKKTWRHYGNRSDIAGIALQRQFNMFQKPAADVEINNEGMPFLYKLVATWGFSPHPKHWREFLDWFHSIDNEKFDPYVPGLITSDWLHIHTTMGKRHMTWEQWHIYYGERHGLYTLYHNLPRRRTTLASNWREAGVHTRNSFNTKDYPTLDYCAIELQEFPEKIDKIWVGMHGKKR
;
A
#
# COMPACT_ATOMS: atom_id res chain seq x y z
N MET A 1 -24.61 11.66 -18.36
CA MET A 1 -24.16 12.92 -17.75
C MET A 1 -23.93 12.65 -16.27
N GLU A 2 -22.76 13.11 -15.83
CA GLU A 2 -22.13 13.12 -14.50
C GLU A 2 -23.00 12.86 -13.26
N PHE A 3 -22.38 12.18 -12.27
CA PHE A 3 -22.10 12.60 -10.87
C PHE A 3 -22.02 11.34 -9.99
N PHE A 4 -21.24 11.22 -8.90
CA PHE A 4 -20.01 11.80 -8.34
C PHE A 4 -19.78 10.98 -7.05
N GLY A 5 -18.55 10.87 -6.54
CA GLY A 5 -18.33 10.26 -5.22
C GLY A 5 -16.87 9.95 -4.93
N ARG A 6 -16.02 10.98 -4.95
CA ARG A 6 -14.68 10.96 -4.35
C ARG A 6 -14.83 11.40 -2.90
N LEU A 7 -14.03 10.82 -2.01
CA LEU A 7 -13.55 11.61 -0.88
C LEU A 7 -12.05 11.44 -0.64
N LEU A 8 -11.41 12.61 -0.68
CA LEU A 8 -10.06 12.95 -0.23
C LEU A 8 -10.14 13.57 1.17
N LEU A 9 -9.16 13.28 2.02
CA LEU A 9 -8.88 14.10 3.21
C LEU A 9 -7.87 15.21 2.84
N SER A 10 -8.31 16.20 2.04
CA SER A 10 -7.48 17.37 1.68
C SER A 10 -8.05 18.68 2.24
N HIS A 11 -7.19 19.51 2.85
CA HIS A 11 -7.51 20.89 3.23
C HIS A 11 -7.94 21.70 2.01
N ARG A 12 -9.13 22.32 2.05
CA ARG A 12 -9.46 23.45 1.16
C ARG A 12 -9.63 24.73 1.96
N PRO A 13 -8.64 25.65 1.98
CA PRO A 13 -8.95 27.07 2.03
C PRO A 13 -9.50 27.48 0.66
N LYS A 14 -10.59 28.26 0.65
CA LYS A 14 -11.02 28.98 -0.56
C LYS A 14 -9.84 29.82 -1.09
N PRO A 15 -9.70 30.02 -2.41
CA PRO A 15 -8.67 30.90 -2.94
C PRO A 15 -8.90 32.30 -2.38
N LEU A 16 -8.02 32.72 -1.47
CA LEU A 16 -7.90 34.11 -1.09
C LEU A 16 -7.34 34.84 -2.31
N THR A 17 -8.16 35.73 -2.85
CA THR A 17 -7.76 36.74 -3.82
C THR A 17 -6.49 37.43 -3.35
N THR A 18 -5.53 37.50 -4.27
CA THR A 18 -4.26 38.24 -4.18
C THR A 18 -4.31 39.46 -3.28
N LYS A 19 -3.60 39.41 -2.14
CA LYS A 19 -2.88 40.57 -1.58
C LYS A 19 -1.90 40.12 -0.50
N ALA A 20 -0.64 40.48 -0.75
CA ALA A 20 0.49 40.69 0.15
C ALA A 20 0.46 40.03 1.54
N LEU A 21 1.54 39.35 1.90
CA LEU A 21 2.31 39.68 3.10
C LEU A 21 3.69 38.99 3.05
N THR A 22 4.69 39.82 3.35
CA THR A 22 6.12 39.65 3.14
C THR A 22 6.82 38.75 4.16
N GLU A 23 8.02 38.35 3.74
CA GLU A 23 8.99 37.45 4.37
C GLU A 23 9.28 37.69 5.87
N LYS A 24 9.62 36.57 6.54
CA LYS A 24 10.49 36.39 7.73
C LYS A 24 9.91 35.71 8.98
N SER A 25 8.61 35.42 9.07
CA SER A 25 8.06 34.63 10.22
C SER A 25 7.76 33.15 9.92
N TRP A 26 7.94 32.69 8.68
CA TRP A 26 7.57 31.33 8.26
C TRP A 26 8.52 30.22 8.74
N PHE A 27 9.77 30.54 9.10
CA PHE A 27 10.79 29.50 9.30
C PHE A 27 10.65 28.70 10.61
N SER A 28 10.00 29.22 11.66
CA SER A 28 9.82 28.46 12.91
C SER A 28 8.40 27.93 13.12
N PHE A 29 7.39 28.44 12.40
CA PHE A 29 6.01 27.94 12.52
C PHE A 29 5.72 26.82 11.52
N ALA A 30 6.42 26.79 10.37
CA ALA A 30 6.31 25.73 9.36
C ALA A 30 7.20 24.51 9.64
N ALA A 31 7.90 24.44 10.78
CA ALA A 31 8.55 23.19 11.20
C ALA A 31 7.66 22.37 12.16
N GLN A 32 6.76 23.04 12.89
CA GLN A 32 5.95 22.43 13.95
C GLN A 32 4.62 21.84 13.45
N THR A 33 4.13 22.24 12.28
CA THR A 33 2.86 21.77 11.70
C THR A 33 2.99 20.55 10.78
N TRP A 34 4.20 19.98 10.63
CA TRP A 34 4.51 18.98 9.59
C TRP A 34 4.73 17.54 10.12
N GLN A 35 4.42 17.31 11.40
CA GLN A 35 4.23 15.97 11.99
C GLN A 35 2.77 15.46 11.85
N ASN A 36 1.97 16.06 10.97
CA ASN A 36 0.51 16.07 11.09
C ASN A 36 -0.30 15.44 9.95
N ALA A 37 0.31 14.68 9.05
CA ALA A 37 -0.45 13.72 8.26
C ALA A 37 -0.78 12.52 9.17
N CYS A 38 -2.06 12.12 9.25
CA CYS A 38 -2.36 10.82 9.85
C CYS A 38 -1.82 9.78 8.86
N THR A 39 -0.82 9.00 9.25
CA THR A 39 -0.52 7.78 8.53
C THR A 39 -1.64 6.80 8.87
N CYS A 40 -2.54 6.55 7.93
CA CYS A 40 -3.54 5.51 8.05
C CYS A 40 -3.08 4.33 7.22
N ILE A 41 -2.76 3.22 7.87
CA ILE A 41 -2.51 1.95 7.17
C ILE A 41 -3.75 1.10 7.40
N THR A 42 -4.43 0.78 6.31
CA THR A 42 -5.49 -0.20 6.34
C THR A 42 -4.85 -1.54 6.04
N SER A 43 -4.88 -2.44 7.02
CA SER A 43 -4.57 -3.85 6.79
C SER A 43 -5.87 -4.58 6.55
N PHE A 44 -5.88 -5.44 5.55
CA PHE A 44 -7.03 -6.29 5.27
C PHE A 44 -6.61 -7.73 5.52
N ASN A 45 -7.31 -8.47 6.37
CA ASN A 45 -6.99 -9.86 6.70
C ASN A 45 -8.00 -10.80 6.04
N TYR A 46 -7.52 -11.88 5.41
CA TYR A 46 -8.32 -12.83 4.65
C TYR A 46 -7.96 -14.27 5.04
N GLU A 47 -8.97 -15.10 5.30
CA GLU A 47 -8.87 -16.56 5.35
C GLU A 47 -9.47 -17.13 4.06
N PHE A 48 -8.77 -18.04 3.38
CA PHE A 48 -9.30 -18.77 2.22
C PHE A 48 -9.74 -20.18 2.62
N ASP A 49 -11.02 -20.49 2.40
CA ASP A 49 -11.48 -21.88 2.26
C ASP A 49 -11.35 -22.28 0.78
N LEU A 50 -10.82 -23.48 0.51
CA LEU A 50 -10.53 -24.01 -0.83
C LEU A 50 -11.66 -24.89 -1.38
N SER A 51 -12.83 -24.90 -0.75
CA SER A 51 -13.96 -25.76 -1.12
C SER A 51 -15.19 -24.98 -1.63
N VAL A 52 -15.84 -25.55 -2.65
CA VAL A 52 -16.70 -24.90 -3.68
C VAL A 52 -18.14 -24.62 -3.23
N GLY A 53 -18.69 -23.43 -3.55
CA GLY A 53 -19.92 -23.27 -4.35
C GLY A 53 -21.26 -22.90 -3.66
N GLY A 54 -21.97 -21.89 -4.22
CA GLY A 54 -23.43 -21.77 -4.07
C GLY A 54 -24.10 -20.43 -4.41
N SER A 55 -24.85 -20.39 -5.51
CA SER A 55 -25.59 -19.26 -6.11
C SER A 55 -26.68 -18.56 -5.26
N GLY A 56 -26.93 -17.26 -5.53
CA GLY A 56 -28.23 -16.60 -5.24
C GLY A 56 -28.26 -15.07 -5.45
N ALA A 57 -29.21 -14.58 -6.25
CA ALA A 57 -29.37 -13.17 -6.68
C ALA A 57 -30.25 -12.31 -5.74
N ASN A 58 -30.09 -10.97 -5.75
CA ASN A 58 -31.15 -10.00 -6.14
C ASN A 58 -30.80 -8.52 -5.88
N ASN A 59 -31.32 -7.66 -6.77
CA ASN A 59 -31.28 -6.19 -6.74
C ASN A 59 -32.30 -5.58 -5.75
N SER A 60 -31.96 -4.43 -5.17
CA SER A 60 -32.94 -3.37 -4.90
C SER A 60 -32.27 -1.99 -4.80
N ALA A 61 -32.95 -1.00 -5.36
CA ALA A 61 -32.54 0.41 -5.39
C ALA A 61 -33.19 1.18 -4.24
N GLY A 62 -32.49 2.16 -3.69
CA GLY A 62 -33.01 3.13 -2.72
C GLY A 62 -32.28 4.46 -2.87
N GLY A 63 -33.02 5.53 -3.14
CA GLY A 63 -32.51 6.91 -3.21
C GLY A 63 -32.57 7.63 -1.87
N GLY A 64 -31.73 8.65 -1.70
CA GLY A 64 -31.81 9.54 -0.53
C GLY A 64 -30.66 10.54 -0.39
N SER A 65 -30.97 11.81 -0.70
CA SER A 65 -30.49 13.10 -0.16
C SER A 65 -29.00 13.31 0.15
N GLY A 66 -28.41 14.28 -0.56
CA GLY A 66 -27.07 14.80 -0.35
C GLY A 66 -26.90 15.61 0.95
N GLY A 67 -25.82 15.26 1.64
CA GLY A 67 -25.04 16.13 2.51
C GLY A 67 -23.57 15.76 2.28
N ASP A 68 -22.66 16.74 2.31
CA ASP A 68 -21.23 16.49 2.11
C ASP A 68 -20.69 15.61 3.26
N SER A 69 -20.62 14.29 3.05
CA SER A 69 -20.04 13.28 3.93
C SER A 69 -18.58 13.06 3.57
N TYR A 70 -17.71 13.04 4.59
CA TYR A 70 -16.36 12.51 4.44
C TYR A 70 -16.40 10.98 4.59
N GLU A 71 -16.22 10.24 3.49
CA GLU A 71 -16.14 8.77 3.43
C GLU A 71 -14.70 8.28 3.15
N LEU A 72 -14.29 7.13 3.68
CA LEU A 72 -13.04 6.48 3.20
C LEU A 72 -13.25 6.06 1.73
N VAL A 73 -12.18 5.89 0.97
CA VAL A 73 -12.26 5.10 -0.27
C VAL A 73 -12.81 3.73 0.13
N ASP A 74 -14.03 3.42 -0.31
CA ASP A 74 -14.60 2.09 -0.08
C ASP A 74 -13.91 1.11 -1.03
N PHE A 75 -12.69 0.69 -0.66
CA PHE A 75 -11.87 -0.30 -1.36
C PHE A 75 -12.66 -1.59 -1.66
N ASN A 76 -13.68 -1.85 -0.84
CA ASN A 76 -14.49 -3.05 -0.87
C ASN A 76 -15.63 -2.90 -1.87
N SER A 77 -16.19 -1.68 -2.04
CA SER A 77 -17.14 -1.37 -3.12
C SER A 77 -16.56 -1.61 -4.51
N MET A 78 -15.22 -1.59 -4.64
CA MET A 78 -14.54 -1.80 -5.91
C MET A 78 -14.22 -3.27 -6.13
N ALA A 79 -13.93 -4.07 -5.10
CA ALA A 79 -13.54 -5.46 -5.26
C ALA A 79 -14.60 -6.32 -6.00
N HIS A 80 -14.12 -7.08 -6.99
CA HIS A 80 -14.86 -8.18 -7.58
C HIS A 80 -14.53 -9.47 -6.84
N PHE A 81 -15.55 -10.08 -6.24
CA PHE A 81 -15.54 -11.43 -5.70
C PHE A 81 -16.00 -12.41 -6.79
N ASP A 82 -15.32 -13.55 -6.92
CA ASP A 82 -15.71 -14.65 -7.81
C ASP A 82 -16.42 -15.79 -7.07
N GLU A 83 -16.30 -15.88 -5.74
CA GLU A 83 -17.00 -16.88 -4.93
C GLU A 83 -17.97 -16.22 -3.91
N PRO A 84 -19.18 -16.76 -3.71
CA PRO A 84 -20.13 -16.27 -2.70
C PRO A 84 -19.57 -16.25 -1.27
N GLU A 85 -18.65 -17.16 -0.99
CA GLU A 85 -18.02 -17.32 0.30
C GLU A 85 -16.89 -16.32 0.55
N ASP A 86 -16.37 -15.67 -0.49
CA ASP A 86 -15.26 -14.72 -0.37
C ASP A 86 -15.64 -13.57 0.58
N TYR A 87 -14.80 -13.35 1.58
CA TYR A 87 -14.91 -12.22 2.49
C TYR A 87 -13.54 -11.76 2.89
N PHE A 88 -13.54 -10.64 3.59
CA PHE A 88 -12.36 -10.17 4.28
C PHE A 88 -12.67 -9.26 5.43
N ASP A 89 -11.74 -9.26 6.36
CA ASP A 89 -11.72 -8.33 7.46
C ASP A 89 -10.89 -7.10 7.07
N VAL A 90 -11.31 -5.95 7.57
CA VAL A 90 -10.62 -4.67 7.42
C VAL A 90 -10.23 -4.20 8.81
N GLU A 91 -8.95 -3.97 9.04
CA GLU A 91 -8.46 -3.25 10.19
C GLU A 91 -7.95 -1.87 9.74
N ILE A 92 -8.62 -0.80 10.20
CA ILE A 92 -8.25 0.57 9.86
C ILE A 92 -7.39 1.12 10.98
N HIS A 93 -6.09 1.27 10.72
CA HIS A 93 -5.16 1.82 11.69
C HIS A 93 -5.13 3.33 11.53
N VAL A 94 -5.32 4.06 12.64
CA VAL A 94 -5.20 5.52 12.64
C VAL A 94 -4.09 5.91 13.60
N ASP A 95 -2.94 6.31 13.04
CA ASP A 95 -1.83 6.82 13.84
C ASP A 95 -2.18 8.18 14.47
N LYS A 96 -1.71 8.41 15.69
CA LYS A 96 -2.01 9.64 16.40
C LYS A 96 -1.35 10.82 15.67
N SER A 97 -2.14 11.85 15.38
CA SER A 97 -1.66 13.09 14.78
C SER A 97 -2.17 14.31 15.54
N LEU A 98 -1.42 15.42 15.52
CA LEU A 98 -1.89 16.73 15.97
C LEU A 98 -2.57 17.51 14.82
N GLY A 99 -2.68 16.90 13.64
CA GLY A 99 -3.34 17.47 12.47
C GLY A 99 -4.83 17.68 12.68
N SER A 100 -5.37 18.70 12.03
CA SER A 100 -6.78 19.08 12.14
C SER A 100 -7.74 17.98 11.66
N LEU A 101 -7.29 17.10 10.76
CA LEU A 101 -8.08 15.99 10.22
C LEU A 101 -8.08 14.73 11.11
N TYR A 102 -7.27 14.66 12.16
CA TYR A 102 -7.16 13.44 13.00
C TYR A 102 -8.50 12.99 13.58
N LYS A 103 -9.32 13.93 14.05
CA LYS A 103 -10.65 13.60 14.60
C LYS A 103 -11.57 13.02 13.55
N ASP A 104 -11.46 13.51 12.31
CA ASP A 104 -12.24 13.01 11.18
C ASP A 104 -11.75 11.61 10.78
N CYS A 105 -10.44 11.37 10.68
CA CYS A 105 -9.89 10.03 10.46
C CYS A 105 -10.41 9.01 11.49
N VAL A 106 -10.36 9.35 12.78
CA VAL A 106 -10.88 8.50 13.85
C VAL A 106 -12.39 8.26 13.72
N LYS A 107 -13.15 9.30 13.38
CA LYS A 107 -14.60 9.19 13.18
C LYS A 107 -14.91 8.27 12.00
N ILE A 108 -14.20 8.43 10.89
CA ILE A 108 -14.43 7.62 9.70
C ILE A 108 -14.05 6.16 9.99
N ALA A 109 -12.87 5.89 10.56
CA ALA A 109 -12.45 4.54 10.92
C ALA A 109 -13.46 3.83 11.83
N LYS A 110 -13.99 4.52 12.85
CA LYS A 110 -14.97 3.94 13.79
C LYS A 110 -16.34 3.65 13.18
N ASN A 111 -16.72 4.41 12.16
CA ASN A 111 -18.03 4.28 11.52
C ASN A 111 -17.94 3.60 10.16
N TYR A 112 -16.76 3.10 9.77
CA TYR A 112 -16.57 2.46 8.48
C TYR A 112 -17.36 1.15 8.43
N THR A 113 -18.34 1.13 7.53
CA THR A 113 -19.09 -0.04 7.11
C THR A 113 -19.00 -0.09 5.59
N THR A 114 -18.93 -1.28 5.01
CA THR A 114 -19.00 -1.42 3.55
C THR A 114 -20.28 -2.14 3.15
N SER A 115 -20.84 -1.71 2.02
CA SER A 115 -22.01 -2.33 1.39
C SER A 115 -21.69 -3.68 0.72
N LYS A 116 -20.40 -3.97 0.46
CA LYS A 116 -19.95 -5.16 -0.27
C LYS A 116 -19.24 -6.22 0.58
N MET A 117 -18.97 -5.99 1.87
CA MET A 117 -18.65 -7.13 2.74
C MET A 117 -19.88 -8.04 2.73
N ASN A 118 -19.68 -9.31 2.39
CA ASN A 118 -20.69 -10.30 2.73
C ASN A 118 -20.87 -10.30 4.26
N SER A 119 -21.90 -10.98 4.77
CA SER A 119 -22.22 -10.98 6.20
C SER A 119 -21.11 -11.52 7.13
N LYS A 120 -20.00 -12.04 6.59
CA LYS A 120 -18.88 -12.60 7.34
C LYS A 120 -17.77 -11.58 7.63
N GLY A 121 -17.52 -10.64 6.72
CA GLY A 121 -16.42 -9.66 6.86
C GLY A 121 -16.65 -8.64 7.98
N LYS A 122 -15.58 -8.26 8.68
CA LYS A 122 -15.62 -7.31 9.80
C LYS A 122 -14.77 -6.09 9.53
N SER A 123 -15.20 -4.95 10.05
CA SER A 123 -14.41 -3.72 10.09
C SER A 123 -14.01 -3.41 11.53
N THR A 124 -12.72 -3.24 11.78
CA THR A 124 -12.15 -2.98 13.10
C THR A 124 -11.28 -1.72 13.09
N PRO A 125 -11.64 -0.65 13.80
CA PRO A 125 -10.76 0.51 13.95
C PRO A 125 -9.68 0.25 15.01
N LYS A 126 -8.41 0.51 14.68
CA LYS A 126 -7.28 0.49 15.61
C LYS A 126 -6.71 1.90 15.75
N ILE A 127 -7.09 2.58 16.83
CA ILE A 127 -6.72 3.98 17.07
C ILE A 127 -5.53 4.05 18.02
N PHE A 128 -4.38 4.54 17.55
CA PHE A 128 -3.19 4.66 18.37
C PHE A 128 -3.26 5.88 19.31
N LYS A 129 -2.70 5.72 20.52
CA LYS A 129 -2.69 6.79 21.54
C LYS A 129 -1.55 7.80 21.33
N THR A 130 -0.50 7.37 20.67
CA THR A 130 0.75 8.10 20.40
C THR A 130 1.13 7.93 18.93
N ASN A 131 1.91 8.87 18.38
CA ASN A 131 2.38 8.77 17.00
C ASN A 131 3.51 7.75 16.96
N HIS A 132 3.33 6.66 16.24
CA HIS A 132 4.34 5.60 16.16
C HIS A 132 5.21 5.73 14.90
N GLY A 133 4.77 6.53 13.93
CA GLY A 133 5.52 6.83 12.71
C GLY A 133 5.47 5.68 11.69
N LEU A 134 5.93 5.99 10.47
CA LEU A 134 5.73 5.15 9.29
C LEU A 134 6.23 3.69 9.45
N ARG A 135 7.44 3.49 9.98
CA ARG A 135 7.99 2.14 10.19
C ARG A 135 7.13 1.30 11.12
N ALA A 136 6.73 1.84 12.26
CA ALA A 136 5.88 1.10 13.20
C ALA A 136 4.47 0.90 12.62
N ALA A 137 3.94 1.88 11.90
CA ALA A 137 2.66 1.74 11.23
C ALA A 137 2.66 0.52 10.27
N TRP A 138 3.74 0.33 9.50
CA TRP A 138 3.89 -0.84 8.62
C TRP A 138 4.16 -2.14 9.38
N PHE A 139 5.06 -2.15 10.36
CA PHE A 139 5.47 -3.38 11.05
C PHE A 139 4.41 -3.89 12.02
N ASP A 140 3.67 -2.98 12.66
CA ASP A 140 2.60 -3.31 13.61
C ASP A 140 1.22 -3.47 12.91
N ALA A 141 1.19 -3.35 11.58
CA ALA A 141 -0.01 -3.50 10.77
C ALA A 141 -0.60 -4.89 10.93
N TRP A 142 0.25 -5.91 10.86
CA TRP A 142 -0.15 -7.31 10.88
C TRP A 142 0.98 -8.23 11.32
N TYR A 143 0.65 -9.21 12.16
CA TYR A 143 1.51 -10.32 12.54
C TYR A 143 0.74 -11.63 12.29
N PRO A 144 1.12 -12.44 11.30
CA PRO A 144 0.40 -13.66 10.95
C PRO A 144 0.50 -14.68 12.08
N LYS A 145 -0.65 -15.20 12.53
CA LYS A 145 -0.71 -16.25 13.55
C LYS A 145 -0.57 -17.64 12.91
N PRO A 146 -1.29 -17.97 11.83
CA PRO A 146 -0.98 -19.10 10.96
C PRO A 146 -0.35 -18.63 9.62
N ASP A 147 0.18 -19.58 8.83
CA ASP A 147 0.79 -19.30 7.52
C ASP A 147 -0.21 -19.28 6.35
N ASP A 148 -1.50 -19.51 6.62
CA ASP A 148 -2.61 -19.57 5.66
C ASP A 148 -3.57 -18.36 5.74
N GLU A 149 -3.31 -17.42 6.65
CA GLU A 149 -3.94 -16.11 6.68
C GLU A 149 -3.11 -15.14 5.83
N PHE A 150 -3.74 -14.44 4.89
CA PHE A 150 -3.06 -13.45 4.05
C PHE A 150 -3.52 -12.05 4.40
N SER A 151 -2.61 -11.08 4.29
CA SER A 151 -2.92 -9.67 4.48
C SER A 151 -2.50 -8.82 3.29
N ILE A 152 -3.13 -7.66 3.12
CA ILE A 152 -2.66 -6.59 2.22
C ILE A 152 -2.63 -5.26 2.96
N PHE A 153 -1.56 -4.51 2.76
CA PHE A 153 -1.34 -3.18 3.30
C PHE A 153 -1.66 -2.12 2.24
N VAL A 154 -2.59 -1.24 2.59
CA VAL A 154 -3.12 -0.19 1.72
C VAL A 154 -3.14 1.12 2.51
N GLU A 155 -2.56 2.17 1.96
CA GLU A 155 -2.56 3.51 2.55
C GLU A 155 -3.86 4.25 2.17
N ASP A 156 -4.21 5.30 2.92
CA ASP A 156 -5.44 6.06 2.74
C ASP A 156 -5.49 6.88 1.43
N ASP A 157 -4.34 7.11 0.80
CA ASP A 157 -4.21 7.83 -0.47
C ASP A 157 -4.13 6.89 -1.68
N LEU A 158 -4.52 5.62 -1.52
CA LEU A 158 -4.58 4.66 -2.61
C LEU A 158 -5.98 4.58 -3.22
N GLU A 159 -6.03 4.24 -4.51
CA GLU A 159 -7.22 3.71 -5.16
C GLU A 159 -6.89 2.33 -5.74
N LEU A 160 -7.74 1.34 -5.46
CA LEU A 160 -7.56 -0.02 -5.95
C LEU A 160 -8.41 -0.29 -7.19
N SER A 161 -7.86 -1.05 -8.12
CA SER A 161 -8.60 -1.61 -9.25
C SER A 161 -9.70 -2.55 -8.75
N PRO A 162 -10.91 -2.55 -9.35
CA PRO A 162 -11.91 -3.57 -9.05
C PRO A 162 -11.42 -5.04 -9.12
N TYR A 163 -10.37 -5.31 -9.89
CA TYR A 163 -9.80 -6.66 -10.08
C TYR A 163 -8.66 -6.99 -9.09
N TRP A 164 -8.37 -6.11 -8.12
CA TRP A 164 -7.26 -6.28 -7.20
C TRP A 164 -7.38 -7.59 -6.40
N TYR A 165 -8.58 -7.89 -5.90
CA TYR A 165 -8.82 -9.02 -4.99
C TYR A 165 -8.69 -10.36 -5.72
N ILE A 166 -9.43 -10.52 -6.82
CA ILE A 166 -9.41 -11.76 -7.60
C ILE A 166 -8.02 -12.09 -8.12
N TRP A 167 -7.26 -11.08 -8.57
CA TRP A 167 -5.89 -11.27 -8.99
C TRP A 167 -4.99 -11.69 -7.83
N LEU A 168 -5.05 -10.98 -6.70
CA LEU A 168 -4.25 -11.30 -5.53
C LEU A 168 -4.53 -12.72 -5.02
N LYS A 169 -5.81 -13.09 -4.90
CA LYS A 169 -6.26 -14.43 -4.51
C LYS A 169 -5.69 -15.52 -5.42
N LYS A 170 -5.82 -15.35 -6.75
CA LYS A 170 -5.30 -16.32 -7.73
C LYS A 170 -3.77 -16.40 -7.68
N THR A 171 -3.11 -15.27 -7.49
CA THR A 171 -1.65 -15.20 -7.36
C THR A 171 -1.15 -15.94 -6.13
N TRP A 172 -1.80 -15.77 -4.96
CA TRP A 172 -1.46 -16.53 -3.76
C TRP A 172 -1.77 -18.03 -3.91
N ARG A 173 -2.93 -18.40 -4.49
CA ARG A 173 -3.26 -19.80 -4.75
C ARG A 173 -2.22 -20.50 -5.64
N HIS A 174 -1.68 -19.79 -6.63
CA HIS A 174 -0.75 -20.37 -7.58
C HIS A 174 0.71 -20.33 -7.09
N TYR A 175 1.17 -19.21 -6.52
CA TYR A 175 2.57 -19.03 -6.13
C TYR A 175 2.85 -19.12 -4.63
N GLY A 176 1.83 -19.25 -3.77
CA GLY A 176 1.98 -19.16 -2.31
C GLY A 176 2.88 -20.22 -1.68
N ASN A 177 3.12 -21.35 -2.37
CA ASN A 177 4.05 -22.38 -1.90
C ASN A 177 5.52 -22.10 -2.28
N ARG A 178 5.80 -21.01 -3.00
CA ARG A 178 7.17 -20.66 -3.39
C ARG A 178 7.92 -20.04 -2.23
N SER A 179 9.04 -20.65 -1.85
CA SER A 179 9.90 -20.18 -0.76
C SER A 179 10.75 -18.95 -1.09
N ASP A 180 10.68 -18.43 -2.31
CA ASP A 180 11.48 -17.29 -2.78
C ASP A 180 10.65 -16.00 -2.93
N ILE A 181 9.39 -16.00 -2.48
CA ILE A 181 8.47 -14.86 -2.56
C ILE A 181 8.28 -14.22 -1.18
N ALA A 182 8.77 -12.99 -0.98
CA ALA A 182 8.51 -12.18 0.21
C ALA A 182 7.10 -11.59 0.25
N GLY A 183 6.47 -11.42 -0.91
CA GLY A 183 5.13 -10.82 -1.03
C GLY A 183 4.75 -10.50 -2.47
N ILE A 184 3.56 -9.96 -2.64
CA ILE A 184 2.96 -9.59 -3.93
C ILE A 184 2.67 -8.08 -3.93
N ALA A 185 3.02 -7.42 -5.02
CA ALA A 185 2.79 -6.01 -5.24
C ALA A 185 1.56 -5.77 -6.13
N LEU A 186 0.64 -4.93 -5.66
CA LEU A 186 -0.44 -4.36 -6.48
C LEU A 186 -0.01 -3.04 -7.13
N GLN A 187 0.91 -2.31 -6.51
CA GLN A 187 1.50 -1.14 -7.16
C GLN A 187 2.26 -1.56 -8.42
N ARG A 188 2.30 -0.67 -9.41
CA ARG A 188 3.19 -0.82 -10.55
C ARG A 188 4.65 -0.69 -10.11
N GLN A 189 5.55 -1.49 -10.69
CA GLN A 189 6.98 -1.21 -10.57
C GLN A 189 7.31 0.02 -11.44
N PHE A 190 7.76 1.10 -10.79
CA PHE A 190 8.24 2.30 -11.47
C PHE A 190 9.59 2.78 -10.93
N ASN A 191 9.89 2.49 -9.65
CA ASN A 191 11.16 2.85 -9.02
C ASN A 191 12.24 1.80 -9.28
N MET A 192 13.41 2.25 -9.72
CA MET A 192 14.67 1.53 -9.49
C MET A 192 15.45 2.21 -8.38
N PHE A 193 15.52 1.56 -7.22
CA PHE A 193 16.33 2.04 -6.12
C PHE A 193 17.83 1.75 -6.29
N GLN A 194 18.26 1.15 -7.39
CA GLN A 194 19.68 1.00 -7.66
C GLN A 194 20.32 2.30 -8.14
N LYS A 195 21.56 2.56 -7.73
CA LYS A 195 22.38 3.69 -8.17
C LYS A 195 23.03 3.44 -9.56
N PRO A 196 22.97 4.42 -10.50
CA PRO A 196 22.24 5.68 -10.39
C PRO A 196 20.73 5.44 -10.43
N ALA A 197 20.00 6.05 -9.49
CA ALA A 197 18.55 5.91 -9.43
C ALA A 197 17.92 6.49 -10.71
N ALA A 198 16.98 5.74 -11.26
CA ALA A 198 16.25 6.15 -12.44
C ALA A 198 14.82 5.60 -12.38
N ASP A 199 13.88 6.38 -12.91
CA ASP A 199 12.50 5.94 -13.07
C ASP A 199 12.44 5.06 -14.32
N VAL A 200 12.59 3.75 -14.11
CA VAL A 200 12.55 2.75 -15.17
C VAL A 200 11.51 1.70 -14.80
N GLU A 201 10.54 1.57 -15.71
CA GLU A 201 9.57 0.49 -15.71
C GLU A 201 10.21 -0.74 -16.37
N ILE A 202 10.20 -1.84 -15.65
CA ILE A 202 10.57 -3.15 -16.17
C ILE A 202 9.48 -3.58 -17.14
N ASN A 203 9.83 -3.79 -18.40
CA ASN A 203 8.96 -4.45 -19.36
C ASN A 203 9.33 -5.93 -19.43
N ASN A 204 8.40 -6.78 -19.00
CA ASN A 204 8.50 -8.23 -19.02
C ASN A 204 7.42 -8.85 -19.93
N GLU A 205 7.06 -8.13 -21.01
CA GLU A 205 6.17 -8.62 -22.07
C GLU A 205 4.77 -9.02 -21.56
N GLY A 206 4.25 -8.33 -20.54
CA GLY A 206 2.94 -8.66 -19.96
C GLY A 206 3.02 -9.65 -18.80
N MET A 207 4.14 -10.33 -18.62
CA MET A 207 4.28 -11.44 -17.68
C MET A 207 4.68 -10.96 -16.28
N PRO A 208 4.13 -11.56 -15.21
CA PRO A 208 4.59 -11.27 -13.86
C PRO A 208 6.09 -11.58 -13.71
N PHE A 209 6.76 -10.88 -12.81
CA PHE A 209 8.20 -11.05 -12.55
C PHE A 209 8.51 -10.93 -11.06
N LEU A 210 9.63 -11.51 -10.65
CA LEU A 210 10.18 -11.40 -9.31
C LEU A 210 11.19 -10.27 -9.25
N TYR A 211 10.98 -9.32 -8.35
CA TYR A 211 11.84 -8.15 -8.17
C TYR A 211 12.25 -8.02 -6.71
N LYS A 212 13.52 -7.69 -6.47
CA LYS A 212 14.07 -7.61 -5.12
C LYS A 212 13.55 -6.43 -4.28
N LEU A 213 12.97 -5.41 -4.90
CA LEU A 213 12.46 -4.26 -4.16
C LEU A 213 11.04 -4.57 -3.66
N VAL A 214 10.74 -4.07 -2.47
CA VAL A 214 9.41 -4.17 -1.87
C VAL A 214 8.47 -3.15 -2.50
N ALA A 215 7.18 -3.47 -2.56
CA ALA A 215 6.16 -2.48 -2.83
C ALA A 215 5.97 -1.59 -1.61
N THR A 216 6.15 -0.28 -1.80
CA THR A 216 6.04 0.71 -0.75
C THR A 216 4.61 1.11 -0.45
N TRP A 217 3.64 0.59 -1.23
CA TRP A 217 2.20 0.64 -0.99
C TRP A 217 1.50 -0.48 -1.79
N GLY A 218 0.30 -0.88 -1.37
CA GLY A 218 -0.44 -1.97 -2.02
C GLY A 218 0.37 -3.27 -2.02
N PHE A 219 0.89 -3.65 -0.86
CA PHE A 219 1.77 -4.80 -0.68
C PHE A 219 1.07 -5.87 0.13
N SER A 220 1.07 -7.10 -0.38
CA SER A 220 0.59 -8.28 0.34
C SER A 220 1.79 -9.12 0.75
N PRO A 221 2.21 -9.12 2.03
CA PRO A 221 3.33 -9.93 2.50
C PRO A 221 3.04 -11.43 2.45
N HIS A 222 4.08 -12.23 2.20
CA HIS A 222 4.01 -13.67 2.47
C HIS A 222 3.97 -13.89 3.99
N PRO A 223 2.99 -14.65 4.53
CA PRO A 223 2.77 -14.75 5.98
C PRO A 223 4.01 -15.20 6.75
N LYS A 224 4.59 -16.33 6.36
CA LYS A 224 5.83 -16.87 6.94
C LYS A 224 6.98 -15.85 6.93
N HIS A 225 7.35 -15.34 5.76
CA HIS A 225 8.54 -14.49 5.62
C HIS A 225 8.37 -13.13 6.28
N TRP A 226 7.14 -12.61 6.34
CA TRP A 226 6.85 -11.39 7.10
C TRP A 226 7.01 -11.60 8.59
N ARG A 227 6.50 -12.71 9.14
CA ARG A 227 6.73 -13.06 10.55
C ARG A 227 8.21 -13.22 10.87
N GLU A 228 8.96 -13.96 10.05
CA GLU A 228 10.40 -14.16 10.23
C GLU A 228 11.18 -12.83 10.15
N PHE A 229 10.75 -11.91 9.27
CA PHE A 229 11.29 -10.56 9.18
C PHE A 229 11.03 -9.73 10.44
N LEU A 230 9.79 -9.73 10.94
CA LEU A 230 9.43 -9.01 12.17
C LEU A 230 10.16 -9.57 13.38
N ASP A 231 10.21 -10.89 13.53
CA ASP A 231 10.93 -11.57 14.61
C ASP A 231 12.42 -11.19 14.58
N TRP A 232 13.04 -11.20 13.39
CA TRP A 232 14.41 -10.73 13.21
C TRP A 232 14.57 -9.26 13.59
N PHE A 233 13.72 -8.38 13.08
CA PHE A 233 13.79 -6.94 13.35
C PHE A 233 13.69 -6.62 14.84
N HIS A 234 12.81 -7.32 15.57
CA HIS A 234 12.65 -7.15 17.01
C HIS A 234 13.74 -7.84 17.85
N SER A 235 14.47 -8.80 17.29
CA SER A 235 15.59 -9.47 17.97
C SER A 235 16.87 -8.64 18.03
N ILE A 236 16.98 -7.59 17.21
CA ILE A 236 18.20 -6.78 17.07
C ILE A 236 18.03 -5.37 17.65
N ASP A 237 19.16 -4.74 18.00
CA ASP A 237 19.20 -3.31 18.32
C ASP A 237 19.08 -2.49 17.03
N ASN A 238 17.84 -2.16 16.66
CA ASN A 238 17.52 -1.48 15.39
C ASN A 238 18.00 -0.01 15.31
N GLU A 239 18.44 0.56 16.44
CA GLU A 239 19.08 1.88 16.48
C GLU A 239 20.59 1.79 16.18
N LYS A 240 21.22 0.64 16.42
CA LYS A 240 22.65 0.41 16.12
C LYS A 240 22.91 -0.35 14.83
N PHE A 241 22.03 -1.29 14.48
CA PHE A 241 22.21 -2.15 13.31
C PHE A 241 22.08 -1.36 12.01
N ASP A 242 23.01 -1.50 11.08
CA ASP A 242 22.93 -0.85 9.76
C ASP A 242 22.48 -1.84 8.67
N PRO A 243 21.20 -1.81 8.23
CA PRO A 243 20.68 -2.67 7.18
C PRO A 243 21.10 -2.19 5.79
N TYR A 244 22.40 -1.95 5.59
CA TYR A 244 22.97 -1.43 4.35
C TYR A 244 22.97 -2.49 3.24
N VAL A 245 22.51 -2.10 2.04
CA VAL A 245 22.60 -2.92 0.82
C VAL A 245 23.41 -2.15 -0.23
N PRO A 246 24.61 -2.63 -0.59
CA PRO A 246 25.48 -1.95 -1.54
C PRO A 246 24.79 -1.63 -2.87
N GLY A 247 24.97 -0.40 -3.34
CA GLY A 247 24.45 0.04 -4.63
C GLY A 247 22.98 0.50 -4.60
N LEU A 248 22.29 0.49 -3.46
CA LEU A 248 20.93 1.03 -3.36
C LEU A 248 20.89 2.47 -2.82
N ILE A 249 20.05 3.31 -3.43
CA ILE A 249 19.78 4.68 -2.97
C ILE A 249 18.99 4.71 -1.67
N THR A 250 18.17 3.68 -1.41
CA THR A 250 17.42 3.52 -0.14
C THR A 250 18.36 3.35 1.06
N SER A 251 19.58 2.83 0.85
CA SER A 251 20.60 2.79 1.90
C SER A 251 21.14 4.19 2.21
N ASP A 252 21.32 5.04 1.18
CA ASP A 252 21.72 6.43 1.39
C ASP A 252 20.59 7.23 2.07
N TRP A 253 19.33 7.00 1.69
CA TRP A 253 18.16 7.60 2.35
C TRP A 253 18.09 7.22 3.83
N LEU A 254 18.35 5.96 4.19
CA LEU A 254 18.39 5.54 5.58
C LEU A 254 19.46 6.31 6.37
N HIS A 255 20.66 6.48 5.81
CA HIS A 255 21.75 7.21 6.47
C HIS A 255 21.40 8.70 6.63
N ILE A 256 20.87 9.33 5.58
CA ILE A 256 20.37 10.71 5.63
C ILE A 256 19.30 10.86 6.72
N HIS A 257 18.26 10.01 6.72
CA HIS A 257 17.21 10.05 7.72
C HIS A 257 17.73 9.75 9.13
N THR A 258 18.74 8.89 9.28
CA THR A 258 19.39 8.66 10.57
C THR A 258 20.05 9.94 11.10
N THR A 259 20.80 10.67 10.26
CA THR A 259 21.38 11.95 10.67
C THR A 259 20.35 13.03 11.03
N MET A 260 19.13 12.90 10.51
CA MET A 260 18.01 13.81 10.78
C MET A 260 17.15 13.38 11.99
N GLY A 261 17.48 12.28 12.68
CA GLY A 261 16.63 11.73 13.75
C GLY A 261 15.31 11.15 13.23
N LYS A 262 15.25 10.79 11.94
CA LYS A 262 14.06 10.32 11.21
C LYS A 262 14.22 8.90 10.66
N ARG A 263 15.07 8.09 11.28
CA ARG A 263 15.36 6.70 10.88
C ARG A 263 14.10 5.82 10.68
N HIS A 264 13.04 6.11 11.42
CA HIS A 264 11.72 5.47 11.32
C HIS A 264 10.96 5.75 10.01
N MET A 265 11.47 6.61 9.12
CA MET A 265 10.85 6.92 7.82
C MET A 265 11.25 5.96 6.68
N THR A 266 12.22 5.07 6.89
CA THR A 266 12.75 4.19 5.84
C THR A 266 12.60 2.74 6.24
N TRP A 267 11.36 2.26 6.28
CA TRP A 267 11.04 0.87 6.65
C TRP A 267 11.41 -0.10 5.52
N GLU A 268 11.26 0.35 4.27
CA GLU A 268 11.48 -0.43 3.06
C GLU A 268 12.92 -0.94 2.97
N GLN A 269 13.89 -0.15 3.45
CA GLN A 269 15.30 -0.56 3.48
C GLN A 269 15.53 -1.77 4.40
N TRP A 270 14.79 -1.90 5.51
CA TRP A 270 14.89 -3.07 6.39
C TRP A 270 14.37 -4.33 5.70
N HIS A 271 13.23 -4.21 5.04
CA HIS A 271 12.64 -5.32 4.29
C HIS A 271 13.52 -5.72 3.10
N ILE A 272 14.05 -4.76 2.34
CA ILE A 272 14.98 -5.02 1.23
C ILE A 272 16.26 -5.71 1.72
N TYR A 273 16.84 -5.24 2.83
CA TYR A 273 18.00 -5.88 3.43
C TYR A 273 17.72 -7.34 3.81
N TYR A 274 16.61 -7.58 4.51
CA TYR A 274 16.21 -8.92 4.90
C TYR A 274 15.98 -9.81 3.67
N GLY A 275 15.19 -9.35 2.70
CA GLY A 275 14.94 -10.08 1.46
C GLY A 275 16.22 -10.40 0.68
N GLU A 276 17.20 -9.50 0.65
CA GLU A 276 18.48 -9.74 0.02
C GLU A 276 19.29 -10.83 0.72
N ARG A 277 19.31 -10.84 2.07
CA ARG A 277 20.01 -11.85 2.86
C ARG A 277 19.37 -13.25 2.79
N HIS A 278 18.07 -13.30 2.53
CA HIS A 278 17.29 -14.54 2.53
C HIS A 278 16.91 -15.03 1.13
N GLY A 279 17.37 -14.36 0.07
CA GLY A 279 17.08 -14.76 -1.31
C GLY A 279 15.61 -14.58 -1.72
N LEU A 280 14.91 -13.65 -1.07
CA LEU A 280 13.49 -13.38 -1.30
C LEU A 280 13.28 -12.27 -2.34
N TYR A 281 12.12 -12.32 -2.99
CA TYR A 281 11.69 -11.38 -4.03
C TYR A 281 10.23 -11.01 -3.85
N THR A 282 9.85 -9.82 -4.29
CA THR A 282 8.46 -9.38 -4.44
C THR A 282 7.97 -9.74 -5.84
N LEU A 283 6.79 -10.36 -5.94
CA LEU A 283 6.13 -10.60 -7.22
C LEU A 283 5.39 -9.35 -7.67
N TYR A 284 5.65 -8.90 -8.89
CA TYR A 284 4.95 -7.79 -9.53
C TYR A 284 4.15 -8.26 -10.74
N HIS A 285 2.99 -7.66 -10.97
CA HIS A 285 2.32 -7.70 -12.27
C HIS A 285 3.11 -6.89 -13.32
N ASN A 286 2.92 -7.19 -14.60
CA ASN A 286 3.50 -6.41 -15.69
C ASN A 286 2.44 -5.97 -16.69
N LEU A 287 1.58 -5.05 -16.30
CA LEU A 287 0.57 -4.49 -17.20
C LEU A 287 1.22 -3.56 -18.25
N PRO A 288 0.78 -3.60 -19.53
CA PRO A 288 1.39 -2.81 -20.60
C PRO A 288 1.41 -1.30 -20.30
N ARG A 289 2.50 -0.66 -20.72
CA ARG A 289 2.83 0.74 -20.42
C ARG A 289 1.69 1.70 -20.79
N ARG A 290 1.39 2.65 -19.89
CA ARG A 290 0.27 3.63 -19.91
C ARG A 290 -1.13 3.06 -19.71
N ARG A 291 -1.28 1.78 -19.38
CA ARG A 291 -2.60 1.11 -19.28
C ARG A 291 -2.85 0.45 -17.94
N THR A 292 -2.81 1.26 -16.89
CA THR A 292 -3.41 1.00 -15.57
C THR A 292 -2.63 0.12 -14.60
N THR A 293 -2.90 0.26 -13.29
CA THR A 293 -2.31 -0.48 -12.15
C THR A 293 -3.40 -1.08 -11.27
N LEU A 294 -3.05 -2.04 -10.39
CA LEU A 294 -3.98 -2.60 -9.40
C LEU A 294 -4.10 -1.75 -8.14
N ALA A 295 -3.05 -0.99 -7.79
CA ALA A 295 -3.09 0.07 -6.78
C ALA A 295 -2.45 1.34 -7.34
N SER A 296 -3.22 2.43 -7.38
CA SER A 296 -2.81 3.78 -7.78
C SER A 296 -2.63 4.65 -6.56
N ASN A 297 -1.58 5.46 -6.52
CA ASN A 297 -1.36 6.44 -5.46
C ASN A 297 -1.83 7.83 -5.94
N TRP A 298 -2.62 8.53 -5.11
CA TRP A 298 -3.17 9.86 -5.41
C TRP A 298 -2.14 10.99 -5.34
N ARG A 299 -0.94 10.69 -4.83
CA ARG A 299 0.18 11.60 -4.64
C ARG A 299 -0.25 12.81 -3.84
N GLU A 300 -0.90 12.53 -2.72
CA GLU A 300 -1.35 13.55 -1.79
C GLU A 300 -0.16 14.16 -1.03
N ALA A 301 -0.34 15.35 -0.48
CA ALA A 301 0.63 15.92 0.42
C ALA A 301 0.72 15.06 1.68
N GLY A 302 1.92 14.65 2.05
CA GLY A 302 2.16 13.74 3.17
C GLY A 302 3.63 13.68 3.56
N VAL A 303 4.05 12.53 4.07
CA VAL A 303 5.41 12.31 4.57
C VAL A 303 6.47 12.47 3.48
N HIS A 304 6.15 12.14 2.23
CA HIS A 304 7.09 12.13 1.10
C HIS A 304 6.99 13.35 0.18
N THR A 305 5.80 13.92 0.03
CA THR A 305 5.51 15.02 -0.91
C THR A 305 4.86 16.19 -0.17
N ARG A 306 5.37 17.40 -0.36
CA ARG A 306 4.76 18.61 0.25
C ARG A 306 3.50 19.09 -0.46
N ASN A 307 3.31 18.67 -1.71
CA ASN A 307 2.24 19.12 -2.57
C ASN A 307 1.35 17.93 -2.93
N SER A 308 0.04 18.14 -2.90
CA SER A 308 -0.92 17.23 -3.55
C SER A 308 -0.95 17.54 -5.04
N PHE A 309 -0.81 16.52 -5.88
CA PHE A 309 -0.90 16.69 -7.34
C PHE A 309 -2.34 16.59 -7.86
N ASN A 310 -3.28 16.16 -7.01
CA ASN A 310 -4.70 15.91 -7.35
C ASN A 310 -4.89 15.01 -8.59
N THR A 311 -3.92 14.13 -8.82
CA THR A 311 -3.92 13.19 -9.94
C THR A 311 -3.13 11.95 -9.58
N LYS A 312 -3.67 10.79 -9.95
CA LYS A 312 -3.04 9.49 -9.70
C LYS A 312 -1.70 9.38 -10.42
N ASP A 313 -0.79 8.60 -9.86
CA ASP A 313 0.43 8.17 -10.54
C ASP A 313 0.10 7.41 -11.85
N TYR A 314 -0.86 6.50 -11.79
CA TYR A 314 -1.38 5.72 -12.91
C TYR A 314 -2.91 5.57 -12.80
N PRO A 315 -3.64 5.36 -13.91
CA PRO A 315 -5.04 4.95 -13.86
C PRO A 315 -5.21 3.60 -13.14
N THR A 316 -6.32 3.38 -12.45
CA THR A 316 -6.69 2.06 -11.91
C THR A 316 -7.22 1.16 -13.03
N LEU A 317 -6.92 -0.14 -12.99
CA LEU A 317 -7.40 -1.10 -13.98
C LEU A 317 -8.90 -1.30 -13.81
N ASP A 318 -9.69 -1.07 -14.85
CA ASP A 318 -11.16 -1.19 -14.84
C ASP A 318 -11.70 -2.26 -15.80
N TYR A 319 -10.82 -3.06 -16.40
CA TYR A 319 -11.16 -4.17 -17.30
C TYR A 319 -10.42 -5.47 -16.92
N CYS A 320 -10.98 -6.60 -17.35
CA CYS A 320 -10.35 -7.91 -17.19
C CYS A 320 -9.17 -8.05 -18.17
N ALA A 321 -7.96 -7.69 -17.72
CA ALA A 321 -6.74 -7.84 -18.52
C ALA A 321 -6.36 -9.32 -18.70
N ILE A 322 -5.87 -9.68 -19.88
CA ILE A 322 -5.40 -11.07 -20.15
C ILE A 322 -4.12 -11.36 -19.36
N GLU A 323 -3.27 -10.35 -19.18
CA GLU A 323 -2.01 -10.40 -18.44
C GLU A 323 -2.22 -10.78 -16.96
N LEU A 324 -3.39 -10.46 -16.38
CA LEU A 324 -3.74 -10.84 -15.01
C LEU A 324 -4.35 -12.25 -14.90
N GLN A 325 -4.52 -12.93 -16.02
CA GLN A 325 -5.03 -14.30 -16.09
C GLN A 325 -3.92 -15.33 -16.36
N GLU A 326 -2.70 -14.87 -16.62
CA GLU A 326 -1.55 -15.71 -16.93
C GLU A 326 -0.65 -15.89 -15.71
N PHE A 327 -0.50 -17.16 -15.29
CA PHE A 327 0.29 -17.58 -14.15
C PHE A 327 1.38 -18.56 -14.62
N PRO A 328 2.49 -18.07 -15.21
CA PRO A 328 3.54 -18.93 -15.70
C PRO A 328 4.32 -19.63 -14.58
N GLU A 329 4.54 -20.94 -14.73
CA GLU A 329 5.36 -21.75 -13.80
C GLU A 329 6.78 -21.17 -13.62
N LYS A 330 7.36 -20.66 -14.71
CA LYS A 330 8.66 -20.00 -14.70
C LYS A 330 8.46 -18.49 -14.69
N ILE A 331 8.91 -17.86 -13.60
CA ILE A 331 8.91 -16.41 -13.43
C ILE A 331 10.34 -15.87 -13.52
N ASP A 332 10.55 -14.83 -14.31
CA ASP A 332 11.84 -14.16 -14.42
C ASP A 332 12.20 -13.42 -13.12
N LYS A 333 13.44 -13.63 -12.66
CA LYS A 333 14.01 -12.91 -11.51
C LYS A 333 14.82 -11.74 -12.02
N ILE A 334 14.37 -10.54 -11.68
CA ILE A 334 14.99 -9.30 -12.13
C ILE A 334 15.68 -8.64 -10.94
N TRP A 335 16.97 -8.39 -11.14
CA TRP A 335 17.75 -7.48 -10.33
C TRP A 335 18.46 -6.57 -11.31
N VAL A 336 18.08 -5.30 -11.34
CA VAL A 336 18.82 -4.36 -12.17
C VAL A 336 20.18 -4.18 -11.50
N GLY A 337 21.24 -4.27 -12.32
CA GLY A 337 22.65 -4.00 -12.00
C GLY A 337 23.57 -5.19 -11.80
N MET A 338 23.70 -5.98 -12.85
CA MET A 338 25.01 -6.10 -13.49
C MET A 338 24.77 -5.87 -14.99
N HIS A 339 25.64 -5.12 -15.64
CA HIS A 339 25.61 -4.87 -17.09
C HIS A 339 25.03 -6.04 -17.89
N GLY A 340 23.87 -5.81 -18.53
CA GLY A 340 23.52 -6.39 -19.83
C GLY A 340 23.61 -7.89 -20.02
N LYS A 341 23.42 -8.73 -18.99
CA LYS A 341 23.22 -10.17 -19.20
C LYS A 341 22.10 -10.69 -18.32
N LYS A 342 21.00 -11.12 -18.97
CA LYS A 342 20.09 -12.14 -18.43
C LYS A 342 20.97 -13.29 -17.90
N ARG A 343 20.82 -13.64 -16.62
CA ARG A 343 21.31 -14.91 -16.09
C ARG A 343 20.15 -15.89 -16.02
#